data_AF-A0A2V9PZZ3-F1
#
_entry.id   AF-A0A2V9PZZ3-F1
#
_cell.length_a   1.000
_cell.length_b   1.000
_cell.length_c   1.000
_cell.angle_alpha   90.00
_cell.angle_beta   90.00
_cell.angle_gamma   90.00
#
_symmetry.space_group_name_H-M   'P 1'
#
loop_
_entity.id
_entity.type
_entity.pdbx_description
1 polymer ?
#
loop_
_entity_poly.entity_id
_entity_poly.type
_entity_poly.pdbx_seq_one_letter_code
_entity_poly.pdbx_strand_id
1 'polypeptide(L)'
;MRDWIDSFDPEAFSIDAVNKKLRKIFRAPRKPNSAGVAKRKAIMAKPNMDDLRAAVEVLQAAFEPFPSKERQRIRPGQEVPLELSDRERELILEHAFADEALLGRLRVAPAPNQRAVFHFTLDDLDDLAGCVAAEANHAKD
;
A
#
# COMPACT_ATOMS: atom_id res chain seq x y z
N MET A 1 -27.28 18.53 -1.08
CA MET A 1 -26.80 19.52 -0.10
C MET A 1 -26.27 18.75 1.10
N ARG A 2 -25.00 18.94 1.46
CA ARG A 2 -24.31 18.21 2.54
C ARG A 2 -24.30 19.10 3.77
N ASP A 3 -25.16 18.80 4.73
CA ASP A 3 -25.28 19.56 5.99
C ASP A 3 -24.37 18.94 7.07
N TRP A 4 -23.15 18.52 6.70
CA TRP A 4 -22.21 17.84 7.59
C TRP A 4 -20.87 18.58 7.73
N ILE A 5 -20.95 19.89 7.83
CA ILE A 5 -19.90 20.66 8.51
C ILE A 5 -20.61 21.32 9.68
N ASP A 6 -20.74 20.54 10.75
CA ASP A 6 -21.08 21.05 12.06
C ASP A 6 -20.12 22.19 12.40
N SER A 7 -20.61 23.23 13.05
CA SER A 7 -19.96 24.55 13.11
C SER A 7 -18.58 24.48 13.76
N PHE A 8 -17.53 24.26 12.96
CA PHE A 8 -16.15 24.30 13.41
C PHE A 8 -15.79 25.75 13.69
N ASP A 9 -15.85 26.14 14.96
CA ASP A 9 -15.42 27.44 15.43
C ASP A 9 -13.89 27.43 15.62
N PRO A 10 -13.11 28.07 14.71
CA PRO A 10 -11.67 28.07 14.79
C PRO A 10 -11.15 28.91 15.97
N GLU A 11 -11.95 29.83 16.53
CA GLU A 11 -11.56 30.62 17.70
C GLU A 11 -11.73 29.83 19.00
N ALA A 12 -12.72 28.93 19.06
CA ALA A 12 -12.91 28.02 20.18
C ALA A 12 -11.93 26.82 20.14
N PHE A 13 -11.39 26.47 18.97
CA PHE A 13 -10.47 25.35 18.80
C PHE A 13 -9.04 25.72 19.24
N SER A 14 -8.66 25.30 20.44
CA SER A 14 -7.28 25.42 20.92
C SER A 14 -6.55 24.07 20.88
N ILE A 15 -5.46 24.02 20.10
CA ILE A 15 -4.53 22.88 20.03
C ILE A 15 -3.99 22.55 21.43
N ASP A 16 -3.73 23.56 22.27
CA ASP A 16 -3.24 23.37 23.63
C ASP A 16 -4.29 22.72 24.55
N ALA A 17 -5.56 23.09 24.39
CA ALA A 17 -6.67 22.46 25.12
C ALA A 17 -6.83 20.98 24.75
N VAL A 18 -6.73 20.66 23.46
CA VAL A 18 -6.75 19.29 22.95
C VAL A 18 -5.57 18.49 23.49
N ASN A 19 -4.35 19.03 23.39
CA ASN A 19 -3.14 18.38 23.90
C ASN A 19 -3.18 18.17 25.42
N LYS A 20 -3.74 19.12 26.18
CA LYS A 20 -3.95 19.01 27.62
C LYS A 20 -4.94 17.90 27.97
N LYS A 21 -6.01 17.76 27.18
CA LYS A 21 -7.02 16.69 27.32
C LYS A 21 -6.41 15.32 27.00
N LEU A 22 -5.63 15.22 25.93
CA LEU A 22 -4.89 14.02 25.55
C LEU A 22 -3.91 13.60 26.65
N ARG A 23 -3.11 14.52 27.19
CA ARG A 23 -2.19 14.22 28.31
C ARG A 23 -2.91 13.75 29.58
N LYS A 24 -4.16 14.16 29.80
CA LYS A 24 -4.98 13.73 30.94
C LYS A 24 -5.53 12.31 30.74
N ILE A 25 -5.98 11.99 29.52
CA ILE A 25 -6.51 10.67 29.14
C ILE A 25 -5.38 9.65 29.10
N PHE A 26 -4.28 10.01 28.44
CA PHE A 26 -3.12 9.16 28.23
C PHE A 26 -2.03 9.38 29.29
N ARG A 27 -2.41 9.65 30.55
CA ARG A 27 -1.44 9.80 31.65
C ARG A 27 -0.46 8.63 31.62
N ALA A 28 0.82 8.94 31.41
CA ALA A 28 1.89 7.96 31.53
C ALA A 28 1.86 7.32 32.93
N PRO A 29 2.25 6.04 33.07
CA PRO A 29 2.31 5.40 34.38
C PRO A 29 3.27 6.17 35.29
N ARG A 30 2.92 6.22 36.59
CA ARG A 30 3.70 6.88 37.66
C ARG A 30 5.18 6.47 37.56
N LYS A 31 6.09 7.40 37.90
CA LYS A 31 7.55 7.16 37.98
C LYS A 31 7.81 5.78 38.62
N PRO A 32 8.53 4.86 37.96
CA PRO A 32 8.85 3.59 38.56
C PRO A 32 9.93 3.79 39.62
N ASN A 33 9.84 3.03 40.71
CA ASN A 33 10.96 2.78 41.61
C ASN A 33 12.18 2.32 40.78
N SER A 34 13.39 2.57 41.29
CA SER A 34 14.70 2.38 40.65
C SER A 34 14.89 1.09 39.81
N ALA A 35 14.12 0.03 40.06
CA ALA A 35 14.06 -1.18 39.23
C ALA A 35 13.57 -0.95 37.78
N GLY A 36 12.79 0.10 37.49
CA GLY A 36 12.28 0.40 36.15
C GLY A 36 13.24 1.19 35.25
N VAL A 37 14.29 1.78 35.81
CA VAL A 37 15.30 2.53 35.05
C VAL A 37 16.22 1.57 34.28
N ALA A 38 16.54 0.42 34.86
CA ALA A 38 17.34 -0.62 34.21
C ALA A 38 16.62 -1.19 32.95
N LYS A 39 15.30 -1.37 33.01
CA LYS A 39 14.52 -1.89 31.88
C LYS A 39 14.35 -0.88 30.73
N ARG A 40 14.34 0.43 31.01
CA ARG A 40 14.24 1.47 29.96
C ARG A 40 15.54 1.72 29.20
N LYS A 41 16.70 1.50 29.83
CA LYS A 41 18.00 1.58 29.11
C LYS A 41 18.13 0.53 28.01
N ALA A 42 17.49 -0.63 28.17
CA ALA A 42 17.47 -1.67 27.13
C ALA A 42 16.59 -1.30 25.92
N ILE A 43 15.54 -0.51 26.11
CA ILE A 43 14.59 -0.11 25.04
C ILE A 43 15.10 1.11 24.24
N MET A 44 15.96 1.94 24.85
CA MET A 44 16.60 3.10 24.19
C MET A 44 18.00 2.78 23.64
N ALA A 45 18.44 1.53 23.73
CA ALA A 45 19.63 1.11 23.01
C ALA A 45 19.34 1.30 21.52
N LYS A 46 20.15 2.10 20.83
CA LYS A 46 20.10 2.21 19.37
C LYS A 46 20.09 0.77 18.84
N PRO A 47 19.11 0.39 18.01
CA PRO A 47 19.10 -0.96 17.46
C PRO A 47 20.44 -1.19 16.79
N ASN A 48 21.13 -2.26 17.18
CA ASN A 48 22.41 -2.60 16.57
C ASN A 48 22.17 -2.80 15.08
N MET A 49 23.01 -2.19 14.23
CA MET A 49 22.85 -2.32 12.78
C MET A 49 22.94 -3.78 12.33
N ASP A 50 23.66 -4.60 13.08
CA ASP A 50 23.74 -6.05 12.83
C ASP A 50 22.42 -6.76 13.17
N ASP A 51 21.73 -6.36 14.24
CA ASP A 51 20.43 -6.93 14.61
C ASP A 51 19.34 -6.52 13.61
N LEU A 52 19.39 -5.26 13.14
CA LEU A 52 18.51 -4.78 12.07
C LEU A 52 18.80 -5.51 10.75
N ARG A 53 20.07 -5.73 10.43
CA ARG A 53 20.46 -6.46 9.23
C ARG A 53 20.02 -7.91 9.28
N ALA A 54 20.19 -8.58 10.43
CA ALA A 54 19.69 -9.93 10.65
C ALA A 54 18.15 -9.98 10.56
N ALA A 55 17.44 -9.02 11.13
CA ALA A 55 15.99 -8.94 11.01
C ALA A 55 15.53 -8.70 9.56
N VAL A 56 16.26 -7.88 8.80
CA VAL A 56 16.02 -7.67 7.37
C VAL A 56 16.32 -8.93 6.57
N GLU A 57 17.39 -9.66 6.86
CA GLU A 57 17.72 -10.94 6.21
C GLU A 57 16.67 -12.01 6.50
N VAL A 58 16.18 -12.10 7.74
CA VAL A 58 15.07 -13.00 8.10
C VAL A 58 13.79 -12.60 7.37
N LEU A 59 13.47 -11.30 7.29
CA LEU A 59 12.32 -10.81 6.54
C LEU A 59 12.48 -11.04 5.03
N GLN A 60 13.67 -10.87 4.47
CA GLN A 60 13.97 -11.15 3.06
C GLN A 60 13.97 -12.64 2.73
N ALA A 61 14.32 -13.50 3.69
CA ALA A 61 14.26 -14.96 3.54
C ALA A 61 12.84 -15.51 3.77
N ALA A 62 12.04 -14.85 4.60
CA ALA A 62 10.63 -15.17 4.85
C ALA A 62 9.69 -14.59 3.80
N PHE A 63 10.08 -13.49 3.15
CA PHE A 63 9.56 -13.16 1.83
C PHE A 63 10.09 -14.25 0.91
N GLU A 64 9.23 -15.14 0.43
CA GLU A 64 9.59 -15.87 -0.78
C GLU A 64 10.02 -14.78 -1.78
N PRO A 65 11.29 -14.79 -2.26
CA PRO A 65 11.63 -13.94 -3.39
C PRO A 65 10.59 -14.32 -4.43
N PHE A 66 9.78 -13.35 -4.89
CA PHE A 66 8.98 -13.58 -6.09
C PHE A 66 9.93 -14.31 -7.04
N PRO A 67 9.64 -15.57 -7.43
CA PRO A 67 10.59 -16.36 -8.16
C PRO A 67 11.03 -15.46 -9.29
N SER A 68 12.30 -15.08 -9.30
CA SER A 68 12.83 -14.12 -10.24
C SER A 68 12.76 -14.85 -11.57
N LYS A 69 11.58 -14.76 -12.21
CA LYS A 69 11.30 -15.42 -13.47
C LYS A 69 12.46 -15.05 -14.36
N GLU A 70 13.20 -16.07 -14.80
CA GLU A 70 14.29 -15.88 -15.74
C GLU A 70 13.80 -14.92 -16.82
N ARG A 71 14.61 -13.90 -17.15
CA ARG A 71 14.20 -12.87 -18.10
C ARG A 71 13.73 -13.55 -19.37
N GLN A 72 12.42 -13.50 -19.61
CA GLN A 72 11.82 -14.17 -20.74
C GLN A 72 12.05 -13.32 -21.98
N ARG A 73 12.60 -13.93 -23.03
CA ARG A 73 12.72 -13.26 -24.32
C ARG A 73 11.36 -13.29 -25.02
N ILE A 74 10.72 -12.13 -25.10
CA ILE A 74 9.40 -11.94 -25.72
C ILE A 74 9.63 -11.40 -27.14
N ARG A 75 8.93 -11.97 -28.14
CA ARG A 75 8.96 -11.45 -29.52
C ARG A 75 8.03 -10.24 -29.66
N PRO A 76 8.30 -9.29 -30.57
CA PRO A 76 7.35 -8.23 -30.86
C PRO A 76 5.97 -8.80 -31.24
N GLY A 77 4.90 -8.25 -30.64
CA GLY A 77 3.53 -8.74 -30.83
C GLY A 77 3.21 -10.08 -30.15
N GLN A 78 4.14 -10.68 -29.39
CA GLN A 78 3.83 -11.84 -28.58
C GLN A 78 3.01 -11.43 -27.36
N GLU A 79 1.88 -12.09 -27.17
CA GLU A 79 1.06 -11.91 -25.98
C GLU A 79 1.66 -12.63 -24.77
N VAL A 80 1.55 -11.98 -23.61
CA VAL A 80 2.02 -12.44 -22.32
C VAL A 80 0.82 -12.53 -21.37
N PRO A 81 0.73 -13.59 -20.55
CA PRO A 81 -0.33 -13.71 -19.56
C PRO A 81 -0.14 -12.69 -18.42
N LEU A 82 -1.22 -11.98 -18.08
CA LEU A 82 -1.36 -11.08 -16.95
C LEU A 82 -2.41 -11.64 -16.00
N GLU A 83 -1.98 -12.02 -14.80
CA GLU A 83 -2.87 -12.43 -13.72
C GLU A 83 -3.33 -11.21 -12.92
N LEU A 84 -4.64 -11.05 -12.76
CA LEU A 84 -5.23 -10.02 -11.91
C LEU A 84 -6.26 -10.65 -10.96
N SER A 85 -6.31 -10.15 -9.73
CA SER A 85 -7.44 -10.39 -8.83
C SER A 85 -8.69 -9.64 -9.31
N ASP A 86 -9.87 -10.08 -8.86
CA ASP A 86 -11.13 -9.40 -9.18
C ASP A 86 -11.10 -7.92 -8.78
N ARG A 87 -10.51 -7.62 -7.61
CA ARG A 87 -10.37 -6.25 -7.10
C ARG A 87 -9.43 -5.40 -7.96
N GLU A 88 -8.28 -5.95 -8.38
CA GLU A 88 -7.35 -5.23 -9.25
C GLU A 88 -7.97 -4.96 -10.62
N ARG A 89 -8.68 -5.94 -11.19
CA ARG A 89 -9.41 -5.78 -12.45
C ARG A 89 -10.47 -4.69 -12.35
N GLU A 90 -11.27 -4.70 -11.30
CA GLU A 90 -12.32 -3.70 -11.06
C GLU A 90 -11.73 -2.29 -10.91
N LEU A 91 -10.66 -2.14 -10.13
CA LEU A 91 -9.94 -0.87 -10.00
C LEU A 91 -9.44 -0.33 -11.35
N ILE A 92 -8.87 -1.19 -12.18
CA ILE A 92 -8.39 -0.78 -13.51
C ILE A 92 -9.57 -0.38 -14.41
N LEU A 93 -10.66 -1.14 -14.40
CA LEU A 93 -11.86 -0.85 -15.20
C LEU A 93 -12.54 0.47 -14.80
N GLU A 94 -12.53 0.82 -13.52
CA GLU A 94 -13.20 2.01 -12.99
C GLU A 94 -12.34 3.27 -13.07
N HIS A 95 -11.01 3.14 -12.91
CA HIS A 95 -10.15 4.29 -12.65
C HIS A 95 -9.02 4.50 -13.66
N ALA A 96 -8.55 3.48 -14.39
CA ALA A 96 -7.34 3.64 -15.20
C ALA A 96 -7.54 4.51 -16.46
N PHE A 97 -8.77 4.87 -16.85
CA PHE A 97 -9.08 5.64 -18.08
C PHE A 97 -8.33 5.16 -19.34
N ALA A 98 -8.05 3.85 -19.42
CA ALA A 98 -7.36 3.26 -20.56
C ALA A 98 -8.28 3.14 -21.78
N ASP A 99 -7.68 2.93 -22.96
CA ASP A 99 -8.43 2.75 -24.20
C ASP A 99 -9.43 1.59 -24.11
N GLU A 100 -10.58 1.77 -24.75
CA GLU A 100 -11.68 0.78 -24.72
C GLU A 100 -11.26 -0.58 -25.31
N ALA A 101 -10.26 -0.61 -26.19
CA ALA A 101 -9.67 -1.85 -26.71
C ALA A 101 -8.90 -2.64 -25.63
N LEU A 102 -8.32 -1.96 -24.62
CA LEU A 102 -7.64 -2.57 -23.48
C LEU A 102 -8.65 -2.98 -22.42
N LEU A 103 -9.58 -2.08 -22.07
CA LEU A 103 -10.64 -2.35 -21.10
C LEU A 103 -11.57 -3.48 -21.55
N GLY A 104 -11.86 -3.58 -22.85
CA GLY A 104 -12.68 -4.64 -23.43
C GLY A 104 -12.11 -6.04 -23.17
N ARG A 105 -10.78 -6.19 -23.16
CA ARG A 105 -10.11 -7.47 -22.84
C ARG A 105 -10.24 -7.82 -21.37
N LEU A 106 -10.23 -6.82 -20.49
CA LEU A 106 -10.40 -6.98 -19.04
C LEU A 106 -11.85 -7.28 -18.63
N ARG A 107 -12.85 -6.94 -19.46
CA ARG A 107 -14.27 -7.21 -19.16
C ARG A 107 -14.68 -8.67 -19.34
N VAL A 108 -13.82 -9.50 -19.94
CA VAL A 108 -14.09 -10.94 -20.06
C VAL A 108 -14.08 -11.55 -18.66
N ALA A 109 -15.28 -11.88 -18.16
CA ALA A 109 -15.44 -12.39 -16.81
C ALA A 109 -14.78 -13.78 -16.67
N PRO A 110 -13.82 -13.95 -15.76
CA PRO A 110 -13.28 -15.27 -15.43
C PRO A 110 -14.36 -16.15 -14.78
N ALA A 111 -14.21 -17.47 -14.88
CA ALA A 111 -15.08 -18.39 -14.19
C ALA A 111 -14.98 -18.20 -12.66
N PRO A 112 -16.08 -18.38 -11.90
CA PRO A 112 -16.04 -18.23 -10.45
C PRO A 112 -15.00 -19.19 -9.85
N ASN A 113 -14.13 -18.65 -8.98
CA ASN A 113 -12.99 -19.33 -8.33
C ASN A 113 -11.76 -19.60 -9.21
N GLN A 114 -11.64 -19.01 -10.40
CA GLN A 114 -10.40 -19.02 -11.18
C GLN A 114 -9.73 -17.64 -11.18
N ARG A 115 -8.39 -17.63 -11.15
CA ARG A 115 -7.64 -16.40 -11.38
C ARG A 115 -7.84 -15.95 -12.82
N ALA A 116 -8.18 -14.68 -12.99
CA ALA A 116 -8.36 -14.10 -14.31
C ALA A 116 -6.99 -13.95 -14.98
N VAL A 117 -6.76 -14.71 -16.06
CA VAL A 117 -5.56 -14.57 -16.88
C VAL A 117 -5.96 -13.85 -18.17
N PHE A 118 -5.40 -12.66 -18.36
CA PHE A 118 -5.59 -11.85 -19.55
C PHE A 118 -4.35 -11.90 -20.42
N HIS A 119 -4.51 -11.73 -21.73
CA HIS A 119 -3.40 -11.78 -22.68
C HIS A 119 -3.21 -10.41 -23.33
N PHE A 120 -1.99 -9.88 -23.20
CA PHE A 120 -1.61 -8.56 -23.71
C PHE A 120 -0.24 -8.62 -24.35
N THR A 121 -0.03 -7.84 -25.40
CA THR A 121 1.32 -7.60 -25.93
C THR A 121 2.12 -6.72 -24.96
N LEU A 122 3.44 -6.66 -25.13
CA LEU A 122 4.26 -5.78 -24.29
C LEU A 122 3.88 -4.30 -24.49
N ASP A 123 3.56 -3.90 -25.72
CA ASP A 123 3.13 -2.53 -26.04
C ASP A 123 1.80 -2.20 -25.33
N ASP A 124 0.83 -3.12 -25.38
CA ASP A 124 -0.45 -2.95 -24.66
C ASP A 124 -0.24 -2.82 -23.13
N LEU A 125 0.72 -3.56 -22.56
CA LEU A 125 1.03 -3.52 -21.13
C LEU A 125 1.71 -2.20 -20.74
N ASP A 126 2.60 -1.68 -21.58
CA ASP A 126 3.25 -0.39 -21.36
C ASP A 126 2.22 0.75 -21.40
N ASP A 127 1.28 0.72 -22.35
CA ASP A 127 0.18 1.67 -22.43
C ASP A 127 -0.74 1.60 -21.20
N LEU A 128 -1.16 0.40 -20.82
CA LEU A 128 -2.00 0.18 -19.64
C LEU A 128 -1.29 0.62 -18.35
N ALA A 129 0.00 0.34 -18.21
CA ALA A 129 0.79 0.77 -17.06
C ALA A 129 0.91 2.30 -17.00
N GLY A 130 1.07 2.97 -18.15
CA GLY A 130 1.06 4.43 -18.24
C GLY A 130 -0.24 5.03 -17.74
N CYS A 131 -1.39 4.48 -18.15
CA CYS A 131 -2.73 4.86 -17.69
C CYS A 131 -2.90 4.69 -16.18
N VAL A 132 -2.55 3.52 -15.64
CA VAL A 132 -2.62 3.23 -14.20
C VAL A 132 -1.71 4.16 -13.40
N ALA A 133 -0.48 4.38 -13.85
CA ALA A 133 0.48 5.25 -13.17
C ALA A 133 0.00 6.71 -13.17
N ALA A 134 -0.55 7.19 -14.29
CA ALA A 134 -1.10 8.54 -14.39
C ALA A 134 -2.21 8.75 -13.35
N GLU A 135 -3.17 7.82 -13.24
CA GLU A 135 -4.25 7.94 -12.27
C GLU A 135 -3.76 7.79 -10.82
N ALA A 136 -2.86 6.83 -10.55
CA ALA A 136 -2.31 6.61 -9.22
C ALA A 136 -1.62 7.88 -8.67
N ASN A 137 -0.96 8.66 -9.53
CA ASN A 137 -0.35 9.93 -9.16
C ASN A 137 -1.36 11.03 -8.78
N HIS A 138 -2.63 10.89 -9.18
CA HIS A 138 -3.71 11.81 -8.88
C HIS A 138 -4.59 11.36 -7.70
N ALA A 139 -4.44 10.12 -7.24
CA ALA A 139 -5.12 9.63 -6.05
C ALA A 139 -4.59 10.34 -4.79
N LYS A 140 -5.47 10.55 -3.81
CA LYS A 140 -5.09 11.08 -2.49
C LYS A 140 -4.64 9.92 -1.60
N ASP A 141 -3.58 10.16 -0.83
CA ASP A 141 -3.14 9.29 0.28
C ASP A 141 -4.22 9.16 1.38
#